data_AF-A0ABD3QY74-F1
#
_entry.id   AF-A0ABD3QY74-F1
#
_cell.length_a   1.000
_cell.length_b   1.000
_cell.length_c   1.000
_cell.angle_alpha   90.00
_cell.angle_beta   90.00
_cell.angle_gamma   90.00
#
_symmetry.space_group_name_H-M   'P 1'
#
loop_
_entity.id
_entity.type
_entity.pdbx_description
1 polymer ?
#
loop_
_entity_poly.entity_id
_entity_poly.type
_entity_poly.pdbx_seq_one_letter_code
_entity_poly.pdbx_strand_id
1 'polypeptide(L)'
;MSPISVLELSSNCSSLRTNERTMDCCRKSMHEESNDCITAPIPIGGRYSQHQIDDQESTLGIYETAFRKIQDATGVSNANEVIRKIVGQEATTENLKALTAQNQSKIEELTAMHESLLSDVEKKKCNISGASKASKAIDEQQEILYSRSSQCERSKSQCDRLAFVLMSIKAGMEHIHEKIPDEFERNHTISTEELLPDVIRSTGDVLVDIHQKAKENELDLDLDMQDSRETELNKSALRVGSLHVRRPVTAGMTEERSFNQRIVLPSPKELSVFDYESDDETRFGELDAEEEISREGVKRASSNVIAVEERRKLRSRKPEEDY
;
A
#
# COMPACT_ATOMS: atom_id res chain seq x y z
N MET A 1 -31.67 1.49 -9.12
CA MET A 1 -31.23 2.62 -9.97
C MET A 1 -31.03 2.04 -11.36
N SER A 2 -31.90 2.41 -12.30
CA SER A 2 -31.92 1.85 -13.66
C SER A 2 -30.84 2.50 -14.53
N PRO A 3 -30.18 1.77 -15.45
CA PRO A 3 -29.18 2.33 -16.33
C PRO A 3 -29.85 3.17 -17.43
N ILE A 4 -29.55 4.47 -17.45
CA ILE A 4 -29.98 5.39 -18.52
C ILE A 4 -29.21 5.01 -19.80
N SER A 5 -29.98 4.65 -20.81
CA SER A 5 -29.54 4.21 -22.13
C SER A 5 -28.76 5.29 -22.88
N VAL A 6 -27.54 4.94 -23.28
CA VAL A 6 -26.57 5.75 -24.06
C VAL A 6 -27.12 6.25 -25.42
N LEU A 7 -28.27 5.75 -25.85
CA LEU A 7 -28.90 6.11 -27.13
C LEU A 7 -29.63 7.46 -27.10
N GLU A 8 -30.04 7.99 -25.94
CA GLU A 8 -30.71 9.30 -25.87
C GLU A 8 -29.76 10.49 -26.03
N LEU A 9 -28.46 10.33 -25.75
CA LEU A 9 -27.48 11.41 -25.86
C LEU A 9 -27.09 11.74 -27.31
N SER A 10 -27.18 10.76 -28.22
CA SER A 10 -26.88 10.95 -29.65
C SER A 10 -27.96 11.78 -30.37
N SER A 11 -29.22 11.60 -29.97
CA SER A 11 -30.36 12.32 -30.56
C SER A 11 -30.34 13.82 -30.22
N ASN A 12 -29.97 14.16 -28.98
CA ASN A 12 -29.89 15.57 -28.54
C ASN A 12 -28.69 16.32 -29.16
N CYS A 13 -27.58 15.63 -29.42
CA CYS A 13 -26.41 16.24 -30.06
C CYS A 13 -26.66 16.60 -31.54
N SER A 14 -27.53 15.84 -32.21
CA SER A 14 -27.91 16.09 -33.61
C SER A 14 -28.86 17.29 -33.75
N SER A 15 -29.72 17.52 -32.76
CA SER A 15 -30.67 18.64 -32.74
C SER A 15 -30.03 19.99 -32.41
N LEU A 16 -28.96 20.01 -31.61
CA LEU A 16 -28.20 21.23 -31.32
C LEU A 16 -27.38 21.72 -32.52
N ARG A 17 -26.78 20.81 -33.31
CA ARG A 17 -26.00 21.17 -34.51
C ARG A 17 -26.85 21.75 -35.64
N THR A 18 -28.14 21.42 -35.71
CA THR A 18 -29.04 22.01 -36.70
C THR A 18 -29.39 23.46 -36.38
N ASN A 19 -29.42 23.86 -35.11
CA ASN A 19 -29.75 25.24 -34.71
C ASN A 19 -28.58 26.22 -34.85
N GLU A 20 -27.33 25.77 -34.65
CA GLU A 20 -26.15 26.61 -34.91
C GLU A 20 -26.04 27.00 -36.39
N ARG A 21 -26.34 26.07 -37.32
CA ARG A 21 -26.29 26.37 -38.76
C ARG A 21 -27.38 27.35 -39.21
N THR A 22 -28.56 27.35 -38.59
CA THR A 22 -29.62 28.32 -38.91
C THR A 22 -29.34 29.70 -38.33
N MET A 23 -28.71 29.78 -37.15
CA MET A 23 -28.35 31.05 -36.51
C MET A 23 -27.13 31.73 -37.16
N ASP A 24 -26.14 30.95 -37.62
CA ASP A 24 -25.01 31.49 -38.39
C ASP A 24 -25.43 32.00 -39.78
N CYS A 25 -26.50 31.44 -40.37
CA CYS A 25 -27.07 31.95 -41.62
C CYS A 25 -27.76 33.31 -41.40
N CYS A 26 -28.46 33.50 -40.27
CA CYS A 26 -29.07 34.78 -39.90
C CYS A 26 -28.04 35.85 -39.51
N ARG A 27 -26.92 35.48 -38.86
CA ARG A 27 -25.85 36.43 -38.48
C ARG A 27 -25.03 36.90 -39.67
N LYS A 28 -24.84 36.06 -40.69
CA LYS A 28 -24.19 36.46 -41.96
C LYS A 28 -25.07 37.30 -42.88
N SER A 29 -26.39 37.23 -42.75
CA SER A 29 -27.31 38.03 -43.58
C SER A 29 -27.45 39.50 -43.15
N MET A 30 -26.88 39.91 -42.01
CA MET A 30 -27.07 41.27 -41.45
C MET A 30 -25.84 42.19 -41.58
N HIS A 31 -24.72 41.73 -42.14
CA HIS A 31 -23.49 42.52 -42.24
C HIS A 31 -22.99 42.79 -43.67
N GLU A 32 -23.77 42.42 -44.70
CA GLU A 32 -23.42 42.62 -46.11
C GLU A 32 -24.38 43.58 -46.85
N GLU A 33 -25.00 44.55 -46.17
CA GLU A 33 -25.70 45.65 -46.84
C GLU A 33 -25.59 46.95 -46.05
N SER A 34 -24.39 47.53 -45.97
CA SER A 34 -24.22 48.93 -45.58
C SER A 34 -22.80 49.35 -45.89
N ASN A 35 -22.60 49.90 -47.09
CA ASN A 35 -21.68 50.99 -47.42
C ASN A 35 -21.55 51.05 -48.94
N ASP A 36 -22.46 51.80 -49.58
CA ASP A 36 -22.19 52.57 -50.80
C ASP A 36 -23.46 53.35 -51.18
N CYS A 37 -23.70 54.47 -50.50
CA CYS A 37 -24.53 55.54 -51.04
C CYS A 37 -23.86 56.86 -50.72
N ILE A 38 -22.81 57.16 -51.47
CA ILE A 38 -22.19 58.48 -51.51
C ILE A 38 -23.22 59.43 -52.13
N THR A 39 -23.66 60.38 -51.31
CA THR A 39 -24.58 61.46 -51.64
C THR A 39 -23.99 62.35 -52.75
N ALA A 40 -24.63 62.39 -53.91
CA ALA A 40 -24.34 63.38 -54.96
C ALA A 40 -25.36 64.54 -54.91
N PRO A 41 -24.96 65.78 -55.26
CA PRO A 41 -25.82 66.96 -55.12
C PRO A 41 -26.92 66.99 -56.19
N ILE A 42 -28.12 67.40 -55.79
CA ILE A 42 -29.32 67.50 -56.63
C ILE A 42 -29.13 68.59 -57.72
N PRO A 43 -29.25 68.28 -59.02
CA PRO A 43 -29.38 69.29 -60.05
C PRO A 43 -30.86 69.59 -60.30
N ILE A 44 -31.22 70.86 -60.09
CA ILE A 44 -32.48 71.46 -60.53
C ILE A 44 -32.40 71.59 -62.06
N GLY A 45 -32.99 70.67 -62.81
CA GLY A 45 -33.01 70.75 -64.27
C GLY A 45 -33.64 69.52 -64.92
N GLY A 46 -34.83 69.70 -65.47
CA GLY A 46 -35.70 68.64 -65.99
C GLY A 46 -35.05 67.66 -66.96
N ARG A 47 -35.13 66.37 -66.60
CA ARG A 47 -35.48 65.18 -67.41
C ARG A 47 -35.09 63.95 -66.59
N TYR A 48 -35.97 63.51 -65.69
CA TYR A 48 -35.80 62.23 -65.00
C TYR A 48 -36.15 61.11 -65.97
N SER A 49 -35.19 60.22 -66.19
CA SER A 49 -35.33 58.96 -66.93
C SER A 49 -36.43 58.10 -66.30
N GLN A 50 -37.38 57.64 -67.12
CA GLN A 50 -38.50 56.75 -66.75
C GLN A 50 -38.10 55.65 -65.74
N HIS A 51 -36.90 55.09 -65.90
CA HIS A 51 -36.31 54.09 -65.01
C HIS A 51 -36.24 54.50 -63.53
N GLN A 52 -35.92 55.77 -63.21
CA GLN A 52 -35.86 56.24 -61.82
C GLN A 52 -37.26 56.38 -61.20
N ILE A 53 -38.28 56.61 -62.02
CA ILE A 53 -39.68 56.71 -61.56
C ILE A 53 -40.21 55.31 -61.27
N ASP A 54 -39.94 54.36 -62.15
CA ASP A 54 -40.33 52.96 -61.98
C ASP A 54 -39.63 52.32 -60.75
N ASP A 55 -38.35 52.64 -60.54
CA ASP A 55 -37.62 52.21 -59.33
C ASP A 55 -38.25 52.80 -58.05
N GLN A 56 -38.62 54.10 -58.07
CA GLN A 56 -39.28 54.75 -56.93
C GLN A 56 -40.66 54.16 -56.63
N GLU A 57 -41.46 53.86 -57.65
CA GLU A 57 -42.77 53.21 -57.47
C GLU A 57 -42.62 51.79 -56.89
N SER A 58 -41.60 51.04 -57.30
CA SER A 58 -41.34 49.71 -56.75
C SER A 58 -40.97 49.76 -55.25
N THR A 59 -40.12 50.72 -54.86
CA THR A 59 -39.74 50.91 -53.44
C THR A 59 -40.93 51.36 -52.60
N LEU A 60 -41.77 52.26 -53.12
CA LEU A 60 -43.01 52.67 -52.46
C LEU A 60 -43.97 51.50 -52.26
N GLY A 61 -44.12 50.61 -53.25
CA GLY A 61 -44.92 49.40 -53.12
C GLY A 61 -44.42 48.46 -52.03
N ILE A 62 -43.10 48.35 -51.84
CA ILE A 62 -42.48 47.56 -50.76
C ILE A 62 -42.80 48.17 -49.39
N TYR A 63 -42.64 49.50 -49.25
CA TYR A 63 -42.95 50.19 -48.00
C TYR A 63 -44.44 50.14 -47.66
N GLU A 64 -45.33 50.30 -48.64
CA GLU A 64 -46.76 50.19 -48.43
C GLU A 64 -47.16 48.77 -47.97
N THR A 65 -46.59 47.75 -48.61
CA THR A 65 -46.82 46.35 -48.23
C THR A 65 -46.30 46.05 -46.82
N ALA A 66 -45.12 46.56 -46.47
CA ALA A 66 -44.56 46.43 -45.12
C ALA A 66 -45.43 47.16 -44.09
N PHE A 67 -45.91 48.36 -44.42
CA PHE A 67 -46.77 49.13 -43.54
C PHE A 67 -48.11 48.43 -43.30
N ARG A 68 -48.72 47.86 -44.34
CA ARG A 68 -49.96 47.09 -44.24
C ARG A 68 -49.78 45.85 -43.35
N LYS A 69 -48.65 45.14 -43.46
CA LYS A 69 -48.31 44.03 -42.56
C LYS A 69 -48.20 44.46 -41.10
N ILE A 70 -47.58 45.61 -40.82
CA ILE A 70 -47.49 46.17 -39.47
C ILE A 70 -48.89 46.55 -38.98
N GLN A 71 -49.70 47.15 -39.84
CA GLN A 71 -51.06 47.54 -39.55
C GLN A 71 -51.94 46.33 -39.17
N ASP A 72 -51.85 45.25 -39.95
CA ASP A 72 -52.57 44.00 -39.73
C ASP A 72 -52.08 43.27 -38.47
N ALA A 73 -50.76 43.22 -38.23
CA ALA A 73 -50.18 42.56 -37.06
C ALA A 73 -50.45 43.31 -35.75
N THR A 74 -50.51 44.64 -35.79
CA THR A 74 -50.80 45.48 -34.61
C THR A 74 -52.30 45.70 -34.40
N GLY A 75 -53.13 45.44 -35.42
CA GLY A 75 -54.58 45.62 -35.39
C GLY A 75 -55.02 47.09 -35.32
N VAL A 76 -54.20 48.02 -35.82
CA VAL A 76 -54.42 49.46 -35.66
C VAL A 76 -54.88 50.09 -36.98
N SER A 77 -55.94 50.89 -37.00
CA SER A 77 -56.48 51.46 -38.25
C SER A 77 -55.81 52.79 -38.69
N ASN A 78 -55.06 53.46 -37.81
CA ASN A 78 -54.48 54.79 -38.06
C ASN A 78 -52.95 54.79 -37.94
N ALA A 79 -52.26 55.33 -38.95
CA ALA A 79 -50.80 55.41 -38.99
C ALA A 79 -50.19 56.13 -37.76
N ASN A 80 -50.83 57.19 -37.27
CA ASN A 80 -50.34 57.92 -36.10
C ASN A 80 -50.45 57.11 -34.80
N GLU A 81 -51.40 56.17 -34.71
CA GLU A 81 -51.52 55.27 -33.56
C GLU A 81 -50.46 54.17 -33.61
N VAL A 82 -50.13 53.65 -34.79
CA VAL A 82 -49.03 52.70 -35.00
C VAL A 82 -47.71 53.29 -34.49
N ILE A 83 -47.40 54.52 -34.89
CA ILE A 83 -46.16 55.22 -34.47
C ILE A 83 -46.10 55.35 -32.94
N ARG A 84 -47.18 55.81 -32.30
CA ARG A 84 -47.20 55.97 -30.83
C ARG A 84 -47.02 54.64 -30.09
N LYS A 85 -47.60 53.55 -30.58
CA LYS A 85 -47.42 52.22 -29.95
C LYS A 85 -46.00 51.71 -30.10
N ILE A 86 -45.38 51.90 -31.27
CA ILE A 86 -43.98 51.50 -31.50
C ILE A 86 -43.05 52.28 -30.57
N VAL A 87 -43.16 53.61 -30.55
CA VAL A 87 -42.32 54.46 -29.67
C VAL A 87 -42.56 54.15 -28.20
N GLY A 88 -43.82 53.91 -27.79
CA GLY A 88 -44.14 53.54 -26.41
C GLY A 88 -43.61 52.17 -25.98
N GLN A 89 -43.33 51.26 -26.93
CA GLN A 89 -42.81 49.92 -26.65
C GLN A 89 -41.29 49.81 -26.84
N GLU A 90 -40.65 50.83 -27.40
CA GLU A 90 -39.23 50.82 -27.74
C GLU A 90 -38.35 50.38 -26.56
N ALA A 91 -38.55 50.99 -25.38
CA ALA A 91 -37.81 50.64 -24.16
C ALA A 91 -37.99 49.16 -23.74
N THR A 92 -39.19 48.60 -23.89
CA THR A 92 -39.45 47.18 -23.59
C THR A 92 -38.77 46.28 -24.61
N THR A 93 -38.79 46.66 -25.90
CA THR A 93 -38.12 45.89 -26.95
C THR A 93 -36.61 45.91 -26.80
N GLU A 94 -36.02 47.05 -26.41
CA GLU A 94 -34.59 47.19 -26.14
C GLU A 94 -34.18 46.34 -24.94
N ASN A 95 -34.95 46.39 -23.84
CA ASN A 95 -34.71 45.55 -22.67
C ASN A 95 -34.77 44.05 -23.02
N LEU A 96 -35.78 43.62 -23.78
CA LEU A 96 -35.87 42.23 -24.23
C LEU A 96 -34.69 41.84 -25.12
N LYS A 97 -34.26 42.70 -26.05
CA LYS A 97 -33.06 42.46 -26.87
C LYS A 97 -31.81 42.32 -26.01
N ALA A 98 -31.63 43.20 -25.02
CA ALA A 98 -30.51 43.16 -24.09
C ALA A 98 -30.52 41.87 -23.25
N LEU A 99 -31.68 41.48 -22.70
CA LEU A 99 -31.86 40.24 -21.95
C LEU A 99 -31.60 39.00 -22.82
N THR A 100 -32.06 38.99 -24.08
CA THR A 100 -31.77 37.91 -25.02
C THR A 100 -30.28 37.81 -25.29
N ALA A 101 -29.59 38.94 -25.54
CA ALA A 101 -28.15 38.95 -25.75
C ALA A 101 -27.37 38.48 -24.51
N GLN A 102 -27.77 38.92 -23.32
CA GLN A 102 -27.15 38.51 -22.06
C GLN A 102 -27.34 37.00 -21.79
N ASN A 103 -28.55 36.49 -21.99
CA ASN A 103 -28.83 35.06 -21.80
C ASN A 103 -28.09 34.21 -22.83
N GLN A 104 -28.01 34.67 -24.08
CA GLN A 104 -27.25 33.99 -25.12
C GLN A 104 -25.76 33.90 -24.77
N SER A 105 -25.16 35.02 -24.34
CA SER A 105 -23.77 35.03 -23.87
C SER A 105 -23.54 34.09 -22.69
N LYS A 106 -24.48 34.01 -21.75
CA LYS A 106 -24.40 33.11 -20.60
C LYS A 106 -24.52 31.63 -20.99
N ILE A 107 -25.36 31.31 -21.98
CA ILE A 107 -25.47 29.95 -22.52
C ILE A 107 -24.16 29.53 -23.17
N GLU A 108 -23.55 30.41 -23.98
CA GLU A 108 -22.26 30.17 -24.63
C GLU A 108 -21.14 29.94 -23.60
N GLU A 109 -21.06 30.77 -22.56
CA GLU A 109 -20.10 30.60 -21.46
C GLU A 109 -20.29 29.25 -20.73
N LEU A 110 -21.53 28.92 -20.36
CA LEU A 110 -21.84 27.65 -19.69
C LEU A 110 -21.52 26.44 -20.57
N THR A 111 -21.74 26.57 -21.88
CA THR A 111 -21.46 25.50 -22.85
C THR A 111 -19.96 25.30 -22.99
N ALA A 112 -19.18 26.39 -23.11
CA ALA A 112 -17.72 26.33 -23.14
C ALA A 112 -17.13 25.72 -21.86
N MET A 113 -17.65 26.10 -20.68
CA MET A 113 -17.24 25.48 -19.41
C MET A 113 -17.60 24.00 -19.35
N HIS A 114 -18.79 23.62 -19.81
CA HIS A 114 -19.21 22.22 -19.85
C HIS A 114 -18.33 21.37 -20.78
N GLU A 115 -17.98 21.88 -21.97
CA GLU A 115 -17.05 21.22 -22.88
C GLU A 115 -15.64 21.10 -22.29
N SER A 116 -15.15 22.13 -21.62
CA SER A 116 -13.87 22.09 -20.90
C SER A 116 -13.87 21.02 -19.82
N LEU A 117 -14.93 20.95 -19.01
CA LEU A 117 -15.06 19.95 -17.95
C LEU A 117 -15.16 18.53 -18.51
N LEU A 118 -15.90 18.34 -19.61
CA LEU A 118 -15.96 17.05 -20.30
C LEU A 118 -14.58 16.61 -20.81
N SER A 119 -13.82 17.53 -21.42
CA SER A 119 -12.45 17.25 -21.85
C SER A 119 -11.56 16.84 -20.69
N ASP A 120 -11.67 17.50 -19.54
CA ASP A 120 -10.88 17.16 -18.35
C ASP A 120 -11.29 15.82 -17.72
N VAL A 121 -12.58 15.50 -17.75
CA VAL A 121 -13.08 14.17 -17.35
C VAL A 121 -12.55 13.11 -18.31
N GLU A 122 -12.54 13.35 -19.61
CA GLU A 122 -12.01 12.43 -20.61
C GLU A 122 -10.50 12.19 -20.41
N LYS A 123 -9.70 13.25 -20.20
CA LYS A 123 -8.27 13.12 -19.87
C LYS A 123 -8.06 12.27 -18.61
N LYS A 124 -8.81 12.54 -17.54
CA LYS A 124 -8.73 11.75 -16.30
C LYS A 124 -9.18 10.30 -16.52
N LYS A 125 -10.22 10.08 -17.34
CA LYS A 125 -10.68 8.74 -17.70
C LYS A 125 -9.70 8.01 -18.60
N CYS A 126 -8.97 8.67 -19.50
CA CYS A 126 -7.88 8.07 -20.26
C CYS A 126 -6.74 7.59 -19.34
N ASN A 127 -6.44 8.31 -18.25
CA ASN A 127 -5.51 7.83 -17.23
C ASN A 127 -6.02 6.56 -16.53
N ILE A 128 -7.35 6.45 -16.35
CA ILE A 128 -7.99 5.25 -15.78
C ILE A 128 -8.07 4.11 -16.83
N SER A 129 -8.34 4.41 -18.10
CA SER A 129 -8.49 3.43 -19.18
C SER A 129 -7.15 2.92 -19.72
N GLY A 130 -6.04 3.59 -19.41
CA GLY A 130 -4.67 3.05 -19.47
C GLY A 130 -4.36 2.00 -18.40
N ALA A 131 -5.37 1.54 -17.65
CA ALA A 131 -5.32 0.50 -16.62
C ALA A 131 -4.58 -0.77 -17.04
N SER A 132 -4.48 -1.13 -18.33
CA SER A 132 -3.77 -2.36 -18.69
C SER A 132 -2.28 -2.34 -18.35
N LYS A 133 -1.63 -1.17 -18.37
CA LYS A 133 -0.23 -1.02 -17.93
C LYS A 133 -0.13 -0.59 -16.47
N ALA A 134 -1.01 0.30 -16.02
CA ALA A 134 -1.02 0.77 -14.63
C ALA A 134 -1.43 -0.35 -13.65
N SER A 135 -2.45 -1.15 -13.96
CA SER A 135 -2.84 -2.30 -13.12
C SER A 135 -1.75 -3.35 -13.09
N LYS A 136 -1.10 -3.68 -14.21
CA LYS A 136 0.05 -4.61 -14.20
C LYS A 136 1.22 -4.11 -13.36
N ALA A 137 1.53 -2.81 -13.44
CA ALA A 137 2.58 -2.21 -12.61
C ALA A 137 2.20 -2.22 -11.12
N ILE A 138 0.93 -2.01 -10.79
CA ILE A 138 0.40 -2.12 -9.42
C ILE A 138 0.48 -3.56 -8.93
N ASP A 139 0.09 -4.54 -9.75
CA ASP A 139 0.16 -5.97 -9.41
C ASP A 139 1.61 -6.40 -9.16
N GLU A 140 2.55 -5.98 -10.02
CA GLU A 140 3.99 -6.24 -9.86
C GLU A 140 4.55 -5.57 -8.59
N GLN A 141 4.17 -4.33 -8.30
CA GLN A 141 4.55 -3.66 -7.05
C GLN A 141 3.98 -4.39 -5.83
N GLN A 142 2.75 -4.87 -5.90
CA GLN A 142 2.10 -5.60 -4.83
C GLN A 142 2.79 -6.96 -4.59
N GLU A 143 3.18 -7.68 -5.64
CA GLU A 143 3.98 -8.90 -5.53
C GLU A 143 5.34 -8.63 -4.87
N ILE A 144 6.03 -7.55 -5.27
CA ILE A 144 7.30 -7.14 -4.65
C ILE A 144 7.12 -6.85 -3.16
N LEU A 145 6.03 -6.17 -2.78
CA LEU A 145 5.73 -5.88 -1.37
C LEU A 145 5.51 -7.15 -0.56
N TYR A 146 4.74 -8.11 -1.07
CA TYR A 146 4.54 -9.40 -0.40
C TYR A 146 5.85 -10.17 -0.24
N SER A 147 6.67 -10.24 -1.28
CA SER A 147 7.97 -10.91 -1.24
C SER A 147 8.91 -10.27 -0.21
N ARG A 148 9.00 -8.93 -0.20
CA ARG A 148 9.82 -8.18 0.77
C ARG A 148 9.30 -8.30 2.20
N SER A 149 7.99 -8.28 2.40
CA SER A 149 7.37 -8.48 3.72
C SER A 149 7.74 -9.86 4.27
N SER A 150 7.59 -10.90 3.45
CA SER A 150 7.95 -12.28 3.83
C SER A 150 9.46 -12.41 4.12
N GLN A 151 10.33 -11.74 3.36
CA GLN A 151 11.77 -11.72 3.64
C GLN A 151 12.09 -11.01 4.97
N CYS A 152 11.46 -9.87 5.22
CA CYS A 152 11.62 -9.12 6.46
C CYS A 152 11.21 -9.96 7.68
N GLU A 153 10.12 -10.70 7.59
CA GLU A 153 9.63 -11.56 8.66
C GLU A 153 10.57 -12.75 8.96
N ARG A 154 11.15 -13.35 7.90
CA ARG A 154 12.21 -14.36 8.07
C ARG A 154 13.46 -13.78 8.74
N SER A 155 13.91 -12.60 8.33
CA SER A 155 15.06 -11.94 8.97
C SER A 155 14.77 -11.55 10.42
N LYS A 156 13.55 -11.09 10.72
CA LYS A 156 13.11 -10.77 12.08
C LYS A 156 13.18 -12.00 12.99
N SER A 157 12.61 -13.13 12.57
CA SER A 157 12.66 -14.37 13.37
C SER A 157 14.10 -14.87 13.61
N GLN A 158 15.01 -14.66 12.66
CA GLN A 158 16.44 -14.94 12.85
C GLN A 158 17.07 -14.01 13.91
N CYS A 159 16.76 -12.71 13.85
CA CYS A 159 17.22 -11.74 14.85
C CYS A 159 16.67 -12.07 16.25
N ASP A 160 15.39 -12.44 16.36
CA ASP A 160 14.76 -12.81 17.63
C ASP A 160 15.43 -14.05 18.24
N ARG A 161 15.76 -15.06 17.41
CA ARG A 161 16.51 -16.23 17.85
C ARG A 161 17.92 -15.88 18.32
N LEU A 162 18.62 -15.00 17.61
CA LEU A 162 19.94 -14.51 18.01
C LEU A 162 19.86 -13.73 19.33
N ALA A 163 18.85 -12.87 19.49
CA ALA A 163 18.63 -12.12 20.73
C ALA A 163 18.41 -13.06 21.92
N PHE A 164 17.63 -14.13 21.75
CA PHE A 164 17.44 -15.15 22.78
C PHE A 164 18.75 -15.86 23.18
N VAL A 165 19.58 -16.22 22.19
CA VAL A 165 20.90 -16.83 22.46
C VAL A 165 21.81 -15.85 23.21
N LEU A 166 21.85 -14.58 22.80
CA LEU A 166 22.65 -13.55 23.47
C LEU A 166 22.20 -13.30 24.91
N MET A 167 20.88 -13.28 25.16
CA MET A 167 20.32 -13.21 26.51
C MET A 167 20.72 -14.42 27.37
N SER A 168 20.72 -15.61 26.77
CA SER A 168 21.14 -16.85 27.45
C SER A 168 22.63 -16.83 27.80
N ILE A 169 23.49 -16.34 26.89
CA ILE A 169 24.92 -16.14 27.15
C ILE A 169 25.09 -15.13 28.28
N LYS A 170 24.45 -13.95 28.19
CA LYS A 170 24.52 -12.92 29.24
C LYS A 170 24.16 -13.48 30.61
N ALA A 171 23.07 -14.24 30.73
CA ALA A 171 22.68 -14.88 31.99
C ALA A 171 23.74 -15.89 32.49
N GLY A 172 24.28 -16.74 31.60
CA GLY A 172 25.36 -17.65 31.95
C GLY A 172 26.63 -16.93 32.42
N MET A 173 26.91 -15.77 31.85
CA MET A 173 28.03 -14.92 32.23
C MET A 173 27.83 -14.23 33.57
N GLU A 174 26.63 -13.73 33.85
CA GLU A 174 26.25 -13.22 35.17
C GLU A 174 26.43 -14.29 36.26
N HIS A 175 26.05 -15.55 35.97
CA HIS A 175 26.25 -16.66 36.90
C HIS A 175 27.72 -17.02 37.13
N ILE A 176 28.56 -16.99 36.08
CA ILE A 176 30.00 -17.23 36.23
C ILE A 176 30.62 -16.09 37.04
N HIS A 177 30.27 -14.85 36.72
CA HIS A 177 30.71 -13.67 37.44
C HIS A 177 30.33 -13.73 38.93
N GLU A 178 29.10 -14.16 39.27
CA GLU A 178 28.66 -14.35 40.67
C GLU A 178 29.49 -15.40 41.44
N LYS A 179 30.04 -16.40 40.74
CA LYS A 179 30.82 -17.49 41.36
C LYS A 179 32.31 -17.18 41.51
N ILE A 180 32.83 -16.16 40.83
CA ILE A 180 34.25 -15.79 40.92
C ILE A 180 34.43 -14.98 42.21
N PRO A 181 35.32 -15.40 43.13
CA PRO A 181 35.57 -14.70 44.38
C PRO A 181 36.14 -13.29 44.14
N ASP A 182 35.75 -12.34 44.99
CA ASP A 182 36.10 -10.90 44.97
C ASP A 182 37.63 -10.59 44.96
N GLU A 183 38.49 -11.59 45.12
CA GLU A 183 39.96 -11.49 45.08
C GLU A 183 40.52 -11.31 43.66
N PHE A 184 39.74 -11.65 42.61
CA PHE A 184 40.02 -11.23 41.24
C PHE A 184 39.52 -9.80 41.06
N GLU A 185 40.44 -8.83 40.99
CA GLU A 185 40.14 -7.39 40.93
C GLU A 185 38.94 -7.05 40.02
N ARG A 186 37.89 -6.48 40.62
CA ARG A 186 36.69 -5.92 39.98
C ARG A 186 36.98 -4.63 39.20
N ASN A 187 37.93 -4.68 38.27
CA ASN A 187 38.29 -3.56 37.39
C ASN A 187 37.58 -3.64 36.02
N HIS A 188 36.40 -4.24 35.96
CA HIS A 188 35.58 -4.24 34.75
C HIS A 188 34.28 -3.50 35.05
N THR A 189 34.38 -2.19 35.08
CA THR A 189 33.25 -1.31 34.75
C THR A 189 32.72 -1.77 33.41
N ILE A 190 31.61 -2.53 33.45
CA ILE A 190 30.78 -2.79 32.28
C ILE A 190 30.30 -1.41 31.81
N SER A 191 31.04 -0.81 30.88
CA SER A 191 30.69 0.44 30.23
C SER A 191 29.30 0.26 29.65
N THR A 192 28.35 1.01 30.21
CA THR A 192 26.91 0.85 29.97
C THR A 192 26.47 1.37 28.60
N GLU A 193 27.41 1.81 27.75
CA GLU A 193 27.12 2.59 26.54
C GLU A 193 27.89 2.14 25.27
N GLU A 194 28.43 0.93 25.22
CA GLU A 194 29.02 0.41 23.96
C GLU A 194 28.05 -0.53 23.24
N LEU A 195 28.10 -0.50 21.89
CA LEU A 195 27.23 -1.32 21.06
C LEU A 195 27.38 -2.80 21.46
N LEU A 196 26.28 -3.55 21.40
CA LEU A 196 26.23 -4.97 21.81
C LEU A 196 27.40 -5.85 21.32
N PRO A 197 27.95 -5.69 20.09
CA PRO A 197 29.13 -6.44 19.64
C PRO A 197 30.41 -6.18 20.46
N ASP A 198 30.58 -4.95 20.96
CA ASP A 198 31.75 -4.54 21.74
C ASP A 198 31.64 -5.04 23.18
N VAL A 199 30.42 -5.05 23.73
CA VAL A 199 30.12 -5.74 25.00
C VAL A 199 30.42 -7.23 24.88
N ILE A 200 29.98 -7.91 23.81
CA ILE A 200 30.26 -9.34 23.62
C ILE A 200 31.78 -9.61 23.51
N ARG A 201 32.51 -8.77 22.78
CA ARG A 201 33.96 -8.93 22.60
C ARG A 201 34.72 -8.73 23.92
N SER A 202 34.49 -7.60 24.58
CA SER A 202 35.12 -7.30 25.88
C SER A 202 34.82 -8.40 26.89
N THR A 203 33.58 -8.86 26.92
CA THR A 203 33.14 -9.92 27.82
C THR A 203 33.80 -11.28 27.48
N GLY A 204 34.03 -11.56 26.19
CA GLY A 204 34.82 -12.71 25.75
C GLY A 204 36.28 -12.65 26.19
N ASP A 205 36.92 -11.48 26.09
CA ASP A 205 38.31 -11.27 26.51
C ASP A 205 38.48 -11.50 28.03
N VAL A 206 37.52 -11.06 28.83
CA VAL A 206 37.48 -11.31 30.29
C VAL A 206 37.40 -12.80 30.59
N LEU A 207 36.58 -13.55 29.84
CA LEU A 207 36.44 -14.99 30.04
C LEU A 207 37.74 -15.74 29.73
N VAL A 208 38.47 -15.30 28.70
CA VAL A 208 39.78 -15.86 28.34
C VAL A 208 40.81 -15.56 29.44
N ASP A 209 40.82 -14.34 29.99
CA ASP A 209 41.72 -13.98 31.10
C ASP A 209 41.43 -14.80 32.37
N ILE A 210 40.16 -14.95 32.73
CA ILE A 210 39.76 -15.81 33.87
C ILE A 210 40.18 -17.26 33.63
N HIS A 211 39.95 -17.80 32.43
CA HIS A 211 40.35 -19.17 32.11
C HIS A 211 41.87 -19.35 32.17
N GLN A 212 42.65 -18.37 31.69
CA GLN A 212 44.11 -18.39 31.76
C GLN A 212 44.59 -18.38 33.21
N LYS A 213 44.04 -17.50 34.05
CA LYS A 213 44.35 -17.44 35.48
C LYS A 213 43.94 -18.69 36.24
N ALA A 214 42.78 -19.28 35.92
CA ALA A 214 42.35 -20.55 36.51
C ALA A 214 43.31 -21.68 36.16
N LYS A 215 43.79 -21.73 34.91
CA LYS A 215 44.79 -22.71 34.47
C LYS A 215 46.15 -22.51 35.14
N GLU A 216 46.57 -21.26 35.33
CA GLU A 216 47.78 -20.94 36.07
C GLU A 216 47.67 -21.37 37.53
N ASN A 217 46.51 -21.15 38.18
CA ASN A 217 46.23 -21.64 39.52
C ASN A 217 46.21 -23.18 39.61
N GLU A 218 45.66 -23.88 38.61
CA GLU A 218 45.74 -25.36 38.57
C GLU A 218 47.18 -25.85 38.46
N LEU A 219 48.00 -25.19 37.63
CA LEU A 219 49.42 -25.51 37.51
C LEU A 219 50.17 -25.25 38.82
N ASP A 220 49.85 -24.15 39.52
CA ASP A 220 50.46 -23.81 40.81
C ASP A 220 50.08 -24.83 41.89
N LEU A 221 48.82 -25.25 41.93
CA LEU A 221 48.34 -26.32 42.82
C LEU A 221 49.03 -27.67 42.53
N ASP A 222 49.23 -28.03 41.26
CA ASP A 222 49.93 -29.25 40.88
C ASP A 222 51.42 -29.22 41.26
N LEU A 223 52.08 -28.05 41.10
CA LEU A 223 53.45 -27.85 41.56
C LEU A 223 53.56 -27.95 43.08
N ASP A 224 52.66 -27.31 43.82
CA ASP A 224 52.60 -27.39 45.28
C ASP A 224 52.34 -28.82 45.79
N MET A 225 51.50 -29.59 45.09
CA MET A 225 51.30 -31.02 45.40
C MET A 225 52.55 -31.84 45.12
N GLN A 226 53.31 -31.52 44.07
CA GLN A 226 54.54 -32.22 43.72
C GLN A 226 55.66 -31.90 44.73
N ASP A 227 55.82 -30.64 45.14
CA ASP A 227 56.74 -30.21 46.20
C ASP A 227 56.37 -30.81 47.55
N SER A 228 55.07 -30.87 47.88
CA SER A 228 54.58 -31.57 49.08
C SER A 228 54.93 -33.06 49.04
N ARG A 229 54.82 -33.70 47.89
CA ARG A 229 55.19 -35.12 47.70
C ARG A 229 56.69 -35.33 47.79
N GLU A 230 57.51 -34.46 47.21
CA GLU A 230 58.97 -34.54 47.32
C GLU A 230 59.46 -34.26 48.75
N THR A 231 58.84 -33.33 49.46
CA THR A 231 59.16 -33.07 50.87
C THR A 231 58.71 -34.21 51.79
N GLU A 232 57.58 -34.89 51.51
CA GLU A 232 57.20 -36.11 52.21
C GLU A 232 58.13 -37.31 51.90
N LEU A 233 58.57 -37.46 50.66
CA LEU A 233 59.56 -38.47 50.27
C LEU A 233 60.92 -38.21 50.92
N ASN A 234 61.34 -36.94 51.03
CA ASN A 234 62.56 -36.57 51.74
C ASN A 234 62.43 -36.73 53.28
N LYS A 235 61.27 -36.41 53.87
CA LYS A 235 60.99 -36.69 55.29
C LYS A 235 60.96 -38.18 55.57
N SER A 236 60.41 -39.00 54.68
CA SER A 236 60.40 -40.46 54.82
C SER A 236 61.78 -41.08 54.56
N ALA A 237 62.57 -40.56 53.62
CA ALA A 237 63.98 -40.94 53.44
C ALA A 237 64.85 -40.59 54.66
N LEU A 238 64.59 -39.45 55.32
CA LEU A 238 65.24 -39.10 56.60
C LEU A 238 64.84 -40.06 57.74
N ARG A 239 63.61 -40.62 57.70
CA ARG A 239 63.15 -41.65 58.64
C ARG A 239 63.70 -43.05 58.32
N VAL A 240 64.14 -43.30 57.09
CA VAL A 240 64.80 -44.57 56.69
C VAL A 240 66.21 -44.72 57.29
N GLY A 241 66.82 -43.63 57.77
CA GLY A 241 68.02 -43.67 58.63
C GLY A 241 67.77 -44.26 60.04
N SER A 242 66.51 -44.55 60.39
CA SER A 242 66.10 -45.18 61.65
C SER A 242 65.19 -46.39 61.40
N LEU A 243 65.54 -47.26 60.45
CA LEU A 243 64.97 -48.60 60.37
C LEU A 243 65.69 -49.53 61.34
N HIS A 244 65.13 -49.70 62.53
CA HIS A 244 64.85 -51.00 63.15
C HIS A 244 63.80 -50.75 64.25
N VAL A 245 62.83 -51.67 64.38
CA VAL A 245 61.76 -51.70 65.41
C VAL A 245 60.42 -51.04 64.99
N ARG A 246 59.66 -51.71 64.12
CA ARG A 246 58.36 -52.37 64.44
C ARG A 246 57.57 -52.69 63.16
N ARG A 247 57.54 -53.98 62.81
CA ARG A 247 56.37 -54.58 62.16
C ARG A 247 55.23 -54.64 63.17
N PRO A 248 53.99 -54.36 62.75
CA PRO A 248 52.87 -55.18 63.16
C PRO A 248 52.38 -56.03 61.99
N VAL A 249 52.28 -57.31 62.30
CA VAL A 249 51.69 -58.39 61.52
C VAL A 249 50.17 -58.28 61.63
N THR A 250 49.49 -58.42 60.48
CA THR A 250 48.11 -58.92 60.26
C THR A 250 46.93 -58.30 61.02
N ALA A 251 45.94 -57.79 60.29
CA ALA A 251 44.53 -58.22 60.38
C ALA A 251 43.68 -57.47 59.35
N GLY A 252 42.86 -58.18 58.58
CA GLY A 252 41.78 -57.59 57.77
C GLY A 252 41.95 -57.66 56.25
N MET A 253 42.24 -58.85 55.72
CA MET A 253 41.90 -59.17 54.33
C MET A 253 40.37 -59.27 54.19
N THR A 254 39.89 -58.70 53.08
CA THR A 254 38.69 -59.07 52.32
C THR A 254 37.32 -58.87 53.00
N GLU A 255 36.77 -57.67 52.85
CA GLU A 255 35.34 -57.54 52.55
C GLU A 255 35.19 -56.90 51.16
N GLU A 256 34.34 -57.54 50.35
CA GLU A 256 34.14 -57.33 48.93
C GLU A 256 33.72 -55.89 48.60
N ARG A 257 34.60 -55.15 47.91
CA ARG A 257 34.15 -54.00 47.13
C ARG A 257 33.51 -54.55 45.86
N SER A 258 32.19 -54.60 45.80
CA SER A 258 31.45 -55.01 44.61
C SER A 258 31.71 -54.00 43.48
N PHE A 259 32.68 -54.33 42.63
CA PHE A 259 32.86 -53.66 41.35
C PHE A 259 31.61 -53.98 40.50
N ASN A 260 31.01 -52.95 39.89
CA ASN A 260 29.73 -52.95 39.15
C ASN A 260 28.46 -52.66 39.96
N GLN A 261 28.33 -51.45 40.51
CA GLN A 261 27.02 -50.88 40.83
C GLN A 261 26.40 -50.29 39.55
N ARG A 262 25.33 -50.91 39.03
CA ARG A 262 24.51 -50.34 37.95
C ARG A 262 23.58 -49.28 38.54
N ILE A 263 23.68 -48.04 38.07
CA ILE A 263 22.75 -46.97 38.41
C ILE A 263 21.46 -47.21 37.60
N VAL A 264 20.32 -47.31 38.29
CA VAL A 264 19.00 -47.41 37.64
C VAL A 264 18.58 -45.98 37.27
N LEU A 265 18.49 -45.71 35.97
CA LEU A 265 17.88 -44.47 35.48
C LEU A 265 16.35 -44.61 35.52
N PRO A 266 15.62 -43.55 35.92
CA PRO A 266 14.16 -43.57 35.90
C PRO A 266 13.65 -43.81 34.47
N SER A 267 12.68 -44.72 34.37
CA SER A 267 12.04 -45.12 33.12
C SER A 267 11.27 -43.93 32.50
N PRO A 268 11.26 -43.76 31.16
CA PRO A 268 10.64 -42.62 30.46
C PRO A 268 9.09 -42.59 30.53
N LYS A 269 8.48 -43.24 31.51
CA LYS A 269 7.03 -43.29 31.75
C LYS A 269 6.58 -42.52 32.98
N GLU A 270 7.50 -41.84 33.68
CA GLU A 270 7.09 -40.88 34.71
C GLU A 270 6.74 -39.55 34.04
N LEU A 271 5.43 -39.27 34.06
CA LEU A 271 4.77 -38.03 33.67
C LEU A 271 5.63 -36.80 33.98
N SER A 272 5.94 -36.02 32.95
CA SER A 272 6.50 -34.69 33.13
C SER A 272 5.44 -33.76 33.68
N VAL A 273 5.84 -32.90 34.62
CA VAL A 273 5.04 -31.84 35.28
C VAL A 273 4.54 -30.76 34.30
N PHE A 274 4.73 -30.92 33.00
CA PHE A 274 4.27 -29.99 31.96
C PHE A 274 3.00 -30.42 31.22
N ASP A 275 2.39 -31.55 31.58
CA ASP A 275 1.16 -32.05 30.92
C ASP A 275 -0.12 -31.67 31.69
N TYR A 276 -0.20 -30.40 32.14
CA TYR A 276 -1.45 -29.86 32.65
C TYR A 276 -2.35 -29.50 31.48
N GLU A 277 -3.41 -30.30 31.33
CA GLU A 277 -4.60 -29.99 30.55
C GLU A 277 -5.07 -28.56 30.85
N SER A 278 -5.07 -27.72 29.81
CA SER A 278 -5.89 -26.51 29.75
C SER A 278 -7.11 -26.85 28.90
N ASP A 279 -8.05 -27.55 29.52
CA ASP A 279 -9.43 -27.62 29.06
C ASP A 279 -10.14 -26.33 29.54
N ASP A 280 -10.25 -25.34 28.66
CA ASP A 280 -11.13 -24.19 28.87
C ASP A 280 -12.13 -24.08 27.73
N GLU A 281 -13.29 -24.66 27.99
CA GLU A 281 -14.56 -24.45 27.31
C GLU A 281 -14.91 -22.95 27.29
N THR A 282 -14.48 -22.23 26.25
CA THR A 282 -15.11 -20.97 25.83
C THR A 282 -15.56 -21.03 24.38
N ARG A 283 -16.79 -21.52 24.23
CA ARG A 283 -17.68 -21.24 23.11
C ARG A 283 -17.90 -19.72 22.99
N PHE A 284 -17.21 -19.03 22.07
CA PHE A 284 -17.75 -17.82 21.42
C PHE A 284 -17.12 -17.59 20.04
N GLY A 285 -17.96 -17.78 19.02
CA GLY A 285 -18.01 -17.12 17.71
C GLY A 285 -16.71 -16.68 17.01
N GLU A 286 -16.48 -17.34 15.86
CA GLU A 286 -16.09 -16.69 14.61
C GLU A 286 -14.75 -15.96 14.63
N LEU A 287 -13.71 -16.60 14.09
CA LEU A 287 -12.81 -15.96 13.12
C LEU A 287 -12.02 -16.99 12.31
N ASP A 288 -12.01 -16.69 11.02
CA ASP A 288 -11.32 -17.33 9.93
C ASP A 288 -9.80 -17.12 10.04
N ALA A 289 -9.05 -18.01 9.40
CA ALA A 289 -7.60 -17.96 9.16
C ALA A 289 -6.72 -17.76 10.39
N GLU A 290 -6.17 -18.87 10.91
CA GLU A 290 -4.78 -19.05 11.38
C GLU A 290 -4.70 -20.50 11.86
N GLU A 291 -4.64 -21.44 10.92
CA GLU A 291 -4.34 -22.85 11.21
C GLU A 291 -2.85 -22.92 11.56
N GLU A 292 -2.56 -22.77 12.85
CA GLU A 292 -1.26 -23.08 13.44
C GLU A 292 -0.77 -24.44 12.91
N ILE A 293 0.49 -24.48 12.49
CA ILE A 293 1.20 -25.66 11.97
C ILE A 293 1.43 -26.72 13.07
N SER A 294 0.33 -27.25 13.62
CA SER A 294 0.31 -28.41 14.48
C SER A 294 0.64 -29.67 13.66
N ARG A 295 1.31 -30.64 14.29
CA ARG A 295 1.73 -31.91 13.68
C ARG A 295 0.53 -32.68 13.10
N GLU A 296 -0.62 -32.65 13.77
CA GLU A 296 -1.88 -33.19 13.24
C GLU A 296 -2.39 -32.43 12.02
N GLY A 297 -2.25 -31.09 11.99
CA GLY A 297 -2.64 -30.24 10.87
C GLY A 297 -1.84 -30.55 9.61
N VAL A 298 -0.51 -30.65 9.73
CA VAL A 298 0.39 -31.04 8.63
C VAL A 298 0.06 -32.45 8.10
N LYS A 299 -0.24 -33.40 8.99
CA LYS A 299 -0.62 -34.77 8.61
C LYS A 299 -1.96 -34.80 7.86
N ARG A 300 -2.94 -33.99 8.29
CA ARG A 300 -4.25 -33.87 7.64
C ARG A 300 -4.13 -33.19 6.28
N ALA A 301 -3.38 -32.10 6.18
CA ALA A 301 -3.12 -31.39 4.92
C ALA A 301 -2.40 -32.30 3.91
N SER A 302 -1.36 -33.03 4.33
CA SER A 302 -0.65 -33.98 3.48
C SER A 302 -1.56 -35.10 2.95
N SER A 303 -2.42 -35.66 3.81
CA SER A 303 -3.40 -36.68 3.41
C SER A 303 -4.39 -36.15 2.37
N ASN A 304 -4.84 -34.90 2.53
CA ASN A 304 -5.81 -34.28 1.63
C ASN A 304 -5.22 -33.99 0.24
N VAL A 305 -3.96 -33.55 0.16
CA VAL A 305 -3.26 -33.34 -1.12
C VAL A 305 -3.15 -34.64 -1.91
N ILE A 306 -2.77 -35.75 -1.25
CA ILE A 306 -2.65 -37.07 -1.90
C ILE A 306 -4.02 -37.53 -2.42
N ALA A 307 -5.09 -37.38 -1.63
CA ALA A 307 -6.43 -37.77 -2.03
C ALA A 307 -6.97 -36.95 -3.22
N VAL A 308 -6.65 -35.66 -3.30
CA VAL A 308 -7.04 -34.80 -4.43
C VAL A 308 -6.28 -35.19 -5.70
N GLU A 309 -4.98 -35.49 -5.58
CA GLU A 309 -4.14 -35.92 -6.70
C GLU A 309 -4.61 -37.27 -7.28
N GLU A 310 -4.97 -38.24 -6.43
CA GLU A 310 -5.54 -39.51 -6.88
C GLU A 310 -6.87 -39.33 -7.61
N ARG A 311 -7.78 -38.50 -7.08
CA ARG A 311 -9.06 -38.18 -7.75
C ARG A 311 -8.83 -37.52 -9.11
N ARG A 312 -7.81 -36.68 -9.25
CA ARG A 312 -7.44 -36.04 -10.52
C ARG A 312 -6.92 -37.06 -11.53
N LYS A 313 -6.06 -37.99 -11.11
CA LYS A 313 -5.53 -39.07 -11.96
C LYS A 313 -6.62 -40.05 -12.44
N LEU A 314 -7.64 -40.30 -11.62
CA LEU A 314 -8.77 -41.15 -12.01
C LEU A 314 -9.68 -40.45 -13.04
N ARG A 315 -9.85 -39.13 -12.95
CA ARG A 315 -10.63 -38.35 -13.92
C ARG A 315 -9.95 -38.23 -15.28
N SER A 316 -8.62 -38.21 -15.33
CA SER A 316 -7.84 -38.15 -16.57
C SER A 316 -7.68 -39.51 -17.28
N ARG A 317 -8.28 -40.59 -16.76
CA ARG A 317 -8.20 -41.95 -17.32
C ARG A 317 -9.52 -42.47 -17.90
N LYS A 318 -10.49 -41.60 -18.20
CA LYS A 318 -11.66 -42.05 -18.99
C LYS A 318 -11.18 -42.44 -20.39
N PRO A 319 -11.42 -43.70 -20.84
CA PRO A 319 -11.04 -44.13 -22.18
C PRO A 319 -11.93 -43.42 -23.21
N GLU A 320 -11.33 -43.00 -24.32
CA GLU A 320 -12.06 -42.60 -25.51
C GLU A 320 -12.93 -43.78 -25.96
N GLU A 321 -14.24 -43.57 -26.05
CA GLU A 321 -15.14 -44.50 -26.72
C GLU A 321 -14.88 -44.38 -28.22
N ASP A 322 -14.25 -45.42 -28.77
CA ASP A 322 -14.05 -45.66 -30.20
C ASP A 322 -15.41 -45.63 -30.93
N TYR A 323 -15.45 -44.89 -32.04
CA TYR A 323 -16.50 -44.91 -33.05
C TYR A 323 -16.52 -46.21 -33.86
#